data_AF-X1E527-F1
#
_entry.id   AF-X1E527-F1
#
_cell.length_a   1.000
_cell.length_b   1.000
_cell.length_c   1.000
_cell.angle_alpha   90.00
_cell.angle_beta   90.00
_cell.angle_gamma   90.00
#
_symmetry.space_group_name_H-M   'P 1'
#
loop_
_entity.id
_entity.type
_entity.pdbx_description
1 polymer ?
#
loop_
_entity_poly.entity_id
_entity_poly.type
_entity_poly.pdbx_seq_one_letter_code
_entity_poly.pdbx_strand_id
1 'polypeptide(L)'
;TVTYEIQDPEEIRYFETERTMSKYGKIRAIVVEKGTGSSRKRMAIYTNGGEDEISSERVVQLICRRWGQENFIKELLLKHFINYSPGYVKEWLEEQPMVDNPEVKELKKKKAGLVSMLNKLKVQLADKLLKDAEQDGSWEVIKSSEILLRADIARIDNDILLLSHERDGLPAEVPFDQAHKGKRLLKFNYEKKRFLDCIKIYTYDMEKKMCRLLLNHYGKEKEILPALSMIVRRGGHMKLEHGTLEVVLRRFKNRRIDYAARHLCEDINTMHPVTLDSYHLPIRFSVT
;
A
#
# COMPACT_ATOMS: atom_id res chain seq x y z
N THR A 1 -3.55 15.24 20.76
CA THR A 1 -3.62 13.77 20.76
C THR A 1 -4.91 13.39 20.05
N VAL A 2 -4.85 12.74 18.89
CA VAL A 2 -6.07 12.38 18.14
C VAL A 2 -6.70 11.17 18.81
N THR A 3 -7.77 11.39 19.58
CA THR A 3 -8.59 10.33 20.15
C THR A 3 -9.51 9.80 19.06
N TYR A 4 -9.20 8.62 18.54
CA TYR A 4 -10.11 7.91 17.65
C TYR A 4 -11.30 7.41 18.47
N GLU A 5 -12.51 7.86 18.12
CA GLU A 5 -13.75 7.24 18.63
C GLU A 5 -13.80 5.80 18.08
N ILE A 6 -13.46 4.84 18.95
CA ILE A 6 -13.67 3.43 18.65
C ILE A 6 -15.18 3.21 18.69
N GLN A 7 -15.74 2.77 17.56
CA GLN A 7 -17.16 2.46 17.45
C GLN A 7 -17.51 1.33 18.43
N ASP A 8 -18.52 1.54 19.26
CA ASP A 8 -18.97 0.53 20.22
C ASP A 8 -19.36 -0.77 19.49
N PRO A 9 -19.01 -1.95 20.04
CA PRO A 9 -19.28 -3.22 19.39
C PRO A 9 -20.80 -3.48 19.34
N GLU A 10 -21.35 -3.57 18.13
CA GLU A 10 -22.70 -4.13 17.93
C GLU A 10 -22.67 -5.63 18.26
N GLU A 11 -23.58 -6.11 19.10
CA GLU A 11 -23.77 -7.54 19.34
C GLU A 11 -24.29 -8.23 18.07
N ILE A 12 -23.43 -8.99 17.41
CA ILE A 12 -23.76 -9.77 16.23
C ILE A 12 -24.22 -11.16 16.66
N ARG A 13 -25.45 -11.53 16.32
CA ARG A 13 -25.96 -12.88 16.54
C ARG A 13 -25.42 -13.82 15.47
N TYR A 14 -24.85 -14.94 15.89
CA TYR A 14 -24.39 -15.99 15.00
C TYR A 14 -24.63 -17.38 15.59
N PHE A 15 -24.68 -18.40 14.74
CA PHE A 15 -24.69 -19.80 15.14
C PHE A 15 -23.84 -20.63 14.19
N GLU A 16 -23.36 -21.77 14.66
CA GLU A 16 -22.47 -22.66 13.91
C GLU A 16 -23.23 -23.85 13.33
N THR A 17 -22.81 -24.30 12.15
CA THR A 17 -23.35 -25.46 11.45
C THR A 17 -22.30 -26.07 10.52
N GLU A 18 -22.57 -27.23 9.95
CA GLU A 18 -21.74 -27.85 8.92
C GLU A 18 -22.49 -27.87 7.59
N ARG A 19 -21.76 -27.65 6.49
CA ARG A 19 -22.30 -27.78 5.15
C ARG A 19 -21.44 -28.67 4.27
N THR A 20 -22.05 -29.65 3.64
CA THR A 20 -21.38 -30.50 2.65
C THR A 20 -21.37 -29.82 1.29
N MET A 21 -20.18 -29.60 0.73
CA MET A 21 -20.00 -29.06 -0.62
C MET A 21 -19.41 -30.13 -1.55
N SER A 22 -19.94 -30.24 -2.77
CA SER A 22 -19.64 -31.32 -3.71
C SER A 22 -18.15 -31.49 -4.05
N LYS A 23 -17.36 -30.41 -4.04
CA LYS A 23 -15.92 -30.44 -4.34
C LYS A 23 -15.00 -30.48 -3.11
N TYR A 24 -15.53 -30.16 -1.93
CA TYR A 24 -14.70 -29.84 -0.76
C TYR A 24 -15.08 -30.63 0.50
N GLY A 25 -16.09 -31.51 0.42
CA GLY A 25 -16.54 -32.30 1.56
C GLY A 25 -17.28 -31.47 2.59
N LYS A 26 -17.19 -31.87 3.87
CA LYS A 26 -17.79 -31.13 4.98
C LYS A 26 -16.96 -29.89 5.27
N ILE A 27 -17.61 -28.73 5.25
CA ILE A 27 -17.01 -27.44 5.58
C ILE A 27 -17.77 -26.83 6.77
N ARG A 28 -16.99 -26.27 7.70
CA ARG A 28 -17.50 -25.49 8.83
C ARG A 28 -18.17 -24.21 8.32
N ALA A 29 -19.40 -23.98 8.75
CA ALA A 29 -20.22 -22.86 8.33
C ALA A 29 -20.74 -22.08 9.54
N ILE A 30 -20.46 -20.78 9.58
CA ILE A 30 -20.92 -19.88 10.63
C ILE A 30 -21.97 -18.96 10.03
N VAL A 31 -23.20 -19.00 10.55
CA VAL A 31 -24.33 -18.23 10.03
C VAL A 31 -24.54 -16.99 10.89
N VAL A 32 -24.29 -15.83 10.31
CA VAL A 32 -24.54 -14.51 10.92
C VAL A 32 -25.96 -14.06 10.59
N GLU A 33 -26.65 -13.49 11.58
CA GLU A 33 -28.04 -13.08 11.45
C GLU A 33 -28.25 -11.61 11.84
N LYS A 34 -28.98 -10.88 10.99
CA LYS A 34 -29.36 -9.49 11.23
C LYS A 34 -30.88 -9.33 11.15
N GLY A 35 -31.45 -8.65 12.15
CA GLY A 35 -32.87 -8.32 12.24
C GLY A 35 -33.72 -9.34 13.01
N THR A 36 -34.94 -8.93 13.37
CA THR A 36 -35.94 -9.75 14.08
C THR A 36 -37.20 -9.93 13.22
N GLY A 37 -37.93 -11.04 13.46
CA GLY A 37 -39.18 -11.35 12.74
C GLY A 37 -39.01 -11.53 11.22
N SER A 38 -39.95 -10.96 10.46
CA SER A 38 -40.06 -11.11 9.00
C SER A 38 -38.93 -10.46 8.18
N SER A 39 -38.01 -9.72 8.83
CA SER A 39 -36.89 -9.03 8.18
C SER A 39 -35.53 -9.71 8.37
N ARG A 40 -35.53 -10.95 8.90
CA ARG A 40 -34.32 -11.70 9.24
C ARG A 40 -33.48 -11.97 7.98
N LYS A 41 -32.31 -11.34 7.92
CA LYS A 41 -31.30 -11.60 6.89
C LYS A 41 -30.23 -12.51 7.48
N ARG A 42 -29.83 -13.52 6.73
CA ARG A 42 -28.79 -14.48 7.13
C ARG A 42 -27.66 -14.47 6.10
N MET A 43 -26.44 -14.64 6.58
CA MET A 43 -25.24 -14.79 5.75
C MET A 43 -24.41 -15.94 6.29
N ALA A 44 -24.00 -16.87 5.43
CA ALA A 44 -23.12 -17.96 5.81
C ALA A 44 -21.67 -17.59 5.51
N ILE A 45 -20.79 -17.78 6.50
CA ILE A 45 -19.34 -17.70 6.38
C ILE A 45 -18.82 -19.13 6.35
N TYR A 46 -18.11 -19.50 5.29
CA TYR A 46 -17.47 -20.80 5.18
C TYR A 46 -16.00 -20.67 5.53
N THR A 47 -15.50 -21.55 6.39
CA THR A 47 -14.10 -21.54 6.83
C THR A 47 -13.54 -22.96 6.86
N ASN A 48 -12.26 -23.09 6.56
CA ASN A 48 -11.49 -24.32 6.71
C ASN A 48 -10.75 -24.39 8.06
N GLY A 49 -10.74 -23.30 8.83
CA GLY A 49 -10.11 -23.27 10.15
C GLY A 49 -10.90 -24.11 11.15
N GLY A 50 -10.21 -25.04 11.81
CA GLY A 50 -10.78 -25.86 12.87
C GLY A 50 -11.27 -25.01 14.05
N GLU A 51 -12.20 -25.54 14.85
CA GLU A 51 -12.68 -24.86 16.06
C GLU A 51 -11.53 -24.59 17.05
N ASP A 52 -10.57 -25.50 17.13
CA ASP A 52 -9.37 -25.40 17.97
C ASP A 52 -8.37 -24.33 17.49
N GLU A 53 -8.38 -23.98 16.20
CA GLU A 53 -7.47 -22.98 15.61
C GLU A 53 -8.06 -21.57 15.68
N ILE A 54 -9.36 -21.43 15.43
CA ILE A 54 -10.04 -20.14 15.41
C ILE A 54 -11.50 -20.26 15.87
N SER A 55 -11.86 -19.49 16.90
CA SER A 55 -13.22 -19.46 17.40
C SER A 55 -14.19 -18.82 16.40
N SER A 56 -15.46 -19.26 16.44
CA SER A 56 -16.51 -18.70 15.58
C SER A 56 -16.70 -17.19 15.78
N GLU A 57 -16.58 -16.71 17.02
CA GLU A 57 -16.63 -15.29 17.34
C GLU A 57 -15.53 -14.52 16.60
N ARG A 58 -14.29 -15.04 16.63
CA ARG A 58 -13.15 -14.40 16.00
C ARG A 58 -13.29 -14.37 14.48
N VAL A 59 -13.77 -15.46 13.88
CA VAL A 59 -14.07 -15.51 12.43
C VAL A 59 -15.10 -14.43 12.07
N VAL A 60 -16.23 -14.36 12.80
CA VAL A 60 -17.28 -13.36 12.55
C VAL A 60 -16.72 -11.95 12.68
N GLN A 61 -15.96 -11.67 13.73
CA GLN A 61 -15.34 -10.36 13.94
C GLN A 61 -14.41 -9.96 12.77
N LEU A 62 -13.55 -10.87 12.32
CA LEU A 62 -12.61 -10.60 11.23
C LEU A 62 -13.35 -10.35 9.91
N ILE A 63 -14.31 -11.20 9.57
CA ILE A 63 -15.07 -11.10 8.32
C ILE A 63 -15.93 -9.84 8.30
N CYS A 64 -16.66 -9.56 9.38
CA CYS A 64 -17.49 -8.35 9.47
C CYS A 64 -16.64 -7.07 9.42
N ARG A 65 -15.48 -7.03 10.12
CA ARG A 65 -14.56 -5.89 10.04
C ARG A 65 -14.00 -5.70 8.64
N ARG A 66 -13.56 -6.80 8.00
CA ARG A 66 -13.06 -6.76 6.62
C ARG A 66 -14.11 -6.22 5.66
N TRP A 67 -15.35 -6.72 5.72
CA TRP A 67 -16.43 -6.21 4.86
C TRP A 67 -16.75 -4.74 5.15
N GLY A 68 -16.71 -4.32 6.40
CA GLY A 68 -16.84 -2.91 6.77
C GLY A 68 -15.76 -2.05 6.11
N GLN A 69 -14.50 -2.47 6.20
CA GLN A 69 -13.37 -1.79 5.56
C GLN A 69 -13.46 -1.78 4.03
N GLU A 70 -13.80 -2.90 3.40
CA GLU A 70 -13.97 -2.99 1.95
C GLU A 70 -15.08 -2.06 1.45
N ASN A 71 -16.23 -2.04 2.14
CA ASN A 71 -17.33 -1.14 1.79
C ASN A 71 -16.95 0.32 1.99
N PHE A 72 -16.21 0.62 3.06
CA PHE A 72 -15.67 1.96 3.29
C PHE A 72 -14.71 2.40 2.19
N ILE A 73 -13.77 1.54 1.79
CA ILE A 73 -12.84 1.82 0.68
C ILE A 73 -13.61 2.01 -0.63
N LYS A 74 -14.62 1.18 -0.92
CA LYS A 74 -15.47 1.34 -2.11
C LYS A 74 -16.19 2.69 -2.11
N GLU A 75 -16.77 3.09 -0.99
CA GLU A 75 -17.39 4.41 -0.82
C GLU A 75 -16.39 5.54 -1.08
N LEU A 76 -15.20 5.49 -0.47
CA LEU A 76 -14.15 6.49 -0.68
C LEU A 76 -13.66 6.57 -2.13
N LEU A 77 -13.58 5.44 -2.83
CA LEU A 77 -13.19 5.39 -4.23
C LEU A 77 -14.28 5.95 -5.14
N LEU A 78 -15.54 5.54 -4.95
CA LEU A 78 -16.65 5.90 -5.84
C LEU A 78 -17.17 7.32 -5.63
N LYS A 79 -17.27 7.77 -4.37
CA LYS A 79 -17.87 9.07 -4.03
C LYS A 79 -16.84 10.17 -3.80
N HIS A 80 -15.71 9.82 -3.19
CA HIS A 80 -14.67 10.80 -2.81
C HIS A 80 -13.43 10.74 -3.70
N PHE A 81 -13.39 9.82 -4.68
CA PHE A 81 -12.32 9.66 -5.66
C PHE A 81 -10.93 9.67 -5.01
N ILE A 82 -10.75 8.95 -3.89
CA ILE A 82 -9.48 8.97 -3.14
C ILE A 82 -8.29 8.45 -3.96
N ASN A 83 -8.56 7.66 -5.00
CA ASN A 83 -7.57 7.18 -5.97
C ASN A 83 -7.22 8.19 -7.07
N TYR A 84 -7.98 9.26 -7.26
CA TYR A 84 -7.68 10.27 -8.26
C TYR A 84 -6.34 10.95 -7.94
N SER A 85 -5.47 11.01 -8.94
CA SER A 85 -4.18 11.70 -8.89
C SER A 85 -4.17 12.84 -9.92
N PRO A 86 -3.78 14.07 -9.53
CA PRO A 86 -3.74 15.23 -10.42
C PRO A 86 -2.58 15.20 -11.44
N GLY A 87 -1.94 14.04 -11.63
CA GLY A 87 -0.80 13.83 -12.52
C GLY A 87 0.49 13.57 -11.77
N TYR A 88 1.47 13.01 -12.49
CA TYR A 88 2.79 12.71 -11.95
C TYR A 88 3.77 13.81 -12.31
N VAL A 89 4.39 14.41 -11.30
CA VAL A 89 5.56 15.27 -11.48
C VAL A 89 6.78 14.39 -11.25
N LYS A 90 7.72 14.40 -12.19
CA LYS A 90 8.99 13.69 -12.05
C LYS A 90 10.06 14.68 -11.64
N GLU A 91 10.90 14.30 -10.69
CA GLU A 91 12.02 15.07 -10.21
C GLU A 91 13.27 14.22 -10.22
N TRP A 92 14.43 14.86 -10.37
CA TRP A 92 15.70 14.16 -10.19
C TRP A 92 15.79 13.62 -8.77
N LEU A 93 16.19 12.36 -8.66
CA LEU A 93 16.59 11.82 -7.38
C LEU A 93 17.98 12.39 -7.05
N GLU A 94 18.06 13.24 -6.04
CA GLU A 94 19.31 13.90 -5.65
C GLU A 94 20.38 12.86 -5.30
N GLU A 95 20.06 11.99 -4.35
CA GLU A 95 20.90 10.88 -3.92
C GLU A 95 20.57 9.61 -4.70
N GLN A 96 21.49 9.22 -5.59
CA GLN A 96 21.34 7.98 -6.35
C GLN A 96 21.56 6.76 -5.44
N PRO A 97 20.71 5.73 -5.52
CA PRO A 97 20.87 4.54 -4.71
C PRO A 97 22.16 3.81 -5.10
N MET A 98 22.77 3.16 -4.11
CA MET A 98 23.90 2.26 -4.33
C MET A 98 23.41 1.00 -5.05
N VAL A 99 24.14 0.60 -6.09
CA VAL A 99 23.87 -0.61 -6.86
C VAL A 99 25.13 -1.40 -7.08
N ASP A 100 24.98 -2.71 -7.32
CA ASP A 100 26.09 -3.59 -7.66
C ASP A 100 26.94 -3.00 -8.80
N ASN A 101 28.25 -2.96 -8.59
CA ASN A 101 29.17 -2.44 -9.59
C ASN A 101 29.15 -3.34 -10.85
N PRO A 102 28.73 -2.80 -12.02
CA PRO A 102 28.68 -3.59 -13.25
C PRO A 102 30.07 -4.10 -13.69
N GLU A 103 31.14 -3.38 -13.37
CA GLU A 103 32.51 -3.80 -13.68
C GLU A 103 32.91 -5.05 -12.88
N VAL A 104 32.56 -5.11 -11.60
CA VAL A 104 32.76 -6.29 -10.75
C VAL A 104 31.98 -7.49 -11.31
N LYS A 105 30.76 -7.26 -11.82
CA LYS A 105 29.95 -8.31 -12.44
C LYS A 105 30.59 -8.85 -13.72
N GLU A 106 31.11 -7.98 -14.57
CA GLU A 106 31.83 -8.40 -15.79
C GLU A 106 33.14 -9.13 -15.48
N LEU A 107 33.92 -8.68 -14.49
CA LEU A 107 35.13 -9.37 -14.03
C LEU A 107 34.81 -10.77 -13.48
N LYS A 108 33.74 -10.92 -12.68
CA LYS A 108 33.27 -12.24 -12.22
C LYS A 108 32.93 -13.17 -13.38
N LYS A 109 32.28 -12.65 -14.43
CA LYS A 109 31.93 -13.42 -15.63
C LYS A 109 33.17 -13.85 -16.42
N LYS A 110 34.12 -12.95 -16.64
CA LYS A 110 35.41 -13.26 -17.28
C LYS A 110 36.18 -14.32 -16.51
N LYS A 111 36.29 -14.17 -15.18
CA LYS A 111 36.92 -15.15 -14.30
C LYS A 111 36.25 -16.53 -14.39
N ALA A 112 34.93 -16.60 -14.36
CA ALA A 112 34.20 -17.86 -14.50
C ALA A 112 34.49 -18.55 -15.85
N GLY A 113 34.61 -17.77 -16.94
CA GLY A 113 35.03 -18.28 -18.25
C GLY A 113 36.43 -18.88 -18.24
N LEU A 114 37.41 -18.18 -17.65
CA LEU A 114 38.79 -18.67 -17.53
C LEU A 114 38.89 -19.90 -16.62
N VAL A 115 38.16 -19.95 -15.50
CA VAL A 115 38.11 -21.13 -14.62
C VAL A 115 37.56 -22.35 -15.37
N SER A 116 36.54 -22.18 -16.20
CA SER A 116 36.01 -23.24 -17.05
C SER A 116 37.05 -23.74 -18.07
N MET A 117 37.79 -22.81 -18.70
CA MET A 117 38.86 -23.14 -19.64
C MET A 117 40.02 -23.86 -18.96
N LEU A 118 40.42 -23.39 -17.78
CA LEU A 118 41.45 -24.01 -16.94
C LEU A 118 41.07 -25.45 -16.59
N ASN A 119 39.82 -25.69 -16.16
CA ASN A 119 39.35 -27.04 -15.84
C ASN A 119 39.40 -27.96 -17.06
N LYS A 120 39.03 -27.47 -18.26
CA LYS A 120 39.15 -28.26 -19.49
C LYS A 120 40.60 -28.63 -19.80
N LEU A 121 41.54 -27.69 -19.69
CA LEU A 121 42.97 -27.97 -19.91
C LEU A 121 43.54 -28.93 -18.86
N LYS A 122 43.13 -28.81 -17.59
CA LYS A 122 43.53 -29.74 -16.53
C LYS A 122 43.02 -31.16 -16.78
N VAL A 123 41.79 -31.30 -17.26
CA VAL A 123 41.23 -32.61 -17.66
C VAL A 123 41.97 -33.17 -18.88
N GLN A 124 42.23 -32.35 -19.91
CA GLN A 124 43.01 -32.78 -21.08
C GLN A 124 44.43 -33.23 -20.72
N LEU A 125 45.07 -32.53 -19.78
CA LEU A 125 46.38 -32.92 -19.26
C LEU A 125 46.29 -34.25 -18.50
N ALA A 126 45.30 -34.42 -17.64
CA ALA A 126 45.08 -35.68 -16.91
C ALA A 126 44.81 -36.87 -17.85
N ASP A 127 43.97 -36.68 -18.86
CA ASP A 127 43.64 -37.72 -19.85
C ASP A 127 44.86 -38.13 -20.69
N LYS A 128 45.74 -37.18 -21.03
CA LYS A 128 47.01 -37.45 -21.74
C LYS A 128 48.00 -38.20 -20.85
N LEU A 129 48.19 -37.73 -19.62
CA LEU A 129 49.05 -38.38 -18.63
C LEU A 129 48.60 -39.84 -18.35
N LEU A 130 47.29 -40.10 -18.28
CA LEU A 130 46.76 -41.45 -18.08
C LEU A 130 47.02 -42.36 -19.30
N LYS A 131 46.82 -41.86 -20.53
CA LYS A 131 47.08 -42.63 -21.76
C LYS A 131 48.55 -42.94 -21.99
N ASP A 132 49.43 -41.99 -21.69
CA ASP A 132 50.87 -42.17 -21.87
C ASP A 132 51.47 -43.08 -20.79
N ALA A 133 50.87 -43.12 -19.58
CA ALA A 133 51.23 -44.06 -18.52
C ALA A 133 50.85 -45.53 -18.84
N GLU A 134 49.82 -45.75 -19.69
CA GLU A 134 49.45 -47.08 -20.19
C GLU A 134 50.42 -47.60 -21.28
N GLN A 135 51.27 -46.75 -21.86
CA GLN A 135 52.18 -47.09 -22.96
C GLN A 135 53.66 -47.28 -22.55
N ASP A 136 53.97 -47.38 -21.25
CA ASP A 136 55.34 -47.61 -20.73
C ASP A 136 56.38 -46.54 -21.18
N GLY A 137 55.92 -45.31 -21.45
CA GLY A 137 56.78 -44.19 -21.80
C GLY A 137 57.60 -43.66 -20.61
N SER A 138 58.90 -43.41 -20.79
CA SER A 138 59.74 -42.77 -19.77
C SER A 138 59.16 -41.41 -19.35
N TRP A 139 59.09 -41.17 -18.04
CA TRP A 139 58.51 -39.99 -17.41
C TRP A 139 59.08 -38.65 -17.92
N GLU A 140 60.31 -38.67 -18.43
CA GLU A 140 61.03 -37.51 -18.97
C GLU A 140 60.55 -37.12 -20.38
N VAL A 141 60.09 -38.09 -21.17
CA VAL A 141 59.53 -37.87 -22.52
C VAL A 141 58.12 -37.29 -22.43
N ILE A 142 57.33 -37.76 -21.47
CA ILE A 142 55.99 -37.25 -21.16
C ILE A 142 56.07 -35.81 -20.63
N LYS A 143 57.08 -35.51 -19.79
CA LYS A 143 57.28 -34.15 -19.26
C LYS A 143 57.62 -33.12 -20.34
N SER A 144 58.27 -33.55 -21.42
CA SER A 144 58.73 -32.68 -22.50
C SER A 144 57.68 -32.48 -23.61
N SER A 145 56.80 -33.46 -23.86
CA SER A 145 55.67 -33.32 -24.80
C SER A 145 54.56 -32.39 -24.29
N GLU A 146 54.45 -32.20 -22.97
CA GLU A 146 53.37 -31.43 -22.33
C GLU A 146 53.76 -30.01 -21.88
N ILE A 147 54.95 -29.53 -22.24
CA ILE A 147 55.44 -28.20 -21.84
C ILE A 147 54.47 -27.09 -22.26
N LEU A 148 53.91 -27.18 -23.48
CA LEU A 148 52.98 -26.19 -24.01
C LEU A 148 51.66 -26.16 -23.21
N LEU A 149 51.10 -27.33 -22.89
CA LEU A 149 49.87 -27.44 -22.10
C LEU A 149 50.04 -26.92 -20.67
N ARG A 150 51.19 -27.19 -20.04
CA ARG A 150 51.53 -26.64 -18.71
C ARG A 150 51.74 -25.14 -18.75
N ALA A 151 52.37 -24.62 -19.80
CA ALA A 151 52.53 -23.18 -19.99
C ALA A 151 51.18 -22.47 -20.16
N ASP A 152 50.25 -23.07 -20.92
CA ASP A 152 48.89 -22.54 -21.08
C ASP A 152 48.08 -22.56 -19.76
N ILE A 153 48.21 -23.62 -18.95
CA ILE A 153 47.61 -23.69 -17.61
C ILE A 153 48.17 -22.59 -16.71
N ALA A 154 49.50 -22.43 -16.65
CA ALA A 154 50.15 -21.40 -15.85
C ALA A 154 49.75 -19.98 -16.28
N ARG A 155 49.58 -19.75 -17.59
CA ARG A 155 49.10 -18.48 -18.14
C ARG A 155 47.67 -18.18 -17.69
N ILE A 156 46.75 -19.13 -17.84
CA ILE A 156 45.35 -18.93 -17.43
C ILE A 156 45.22 -18.77 -15.91
N ASP A 157 46.02 -19.50 -15.11
CA ASP A 157 46.05 -19.31 -13.66
C ASP A 157 46.53 -17.89 -13.29
N ASN A 158 47.56 -17.36 -13.98
CA ASN A 158 47.99 -15.96 -13.81
C ASN A 158 46.90 -14.97 -14.23
N ASP A 159 46.22 -15.18 -15.35
CA ASP A 159 45.13 -14.32 -15.81
C ASP A 159 43.97 -14.29 -14.78
N ILE A 160 43.67 -15.43 -14.14
CA ILE A 160 42.68 -15.52 -13.06
C ILE A 160 43.13 -14.74 -11.81
N LEU A 161 44.41 -14.80 -11.44
CA LEU A 161 44.96 -14.04 -10.32
C LEU A 161 44.89 -12.54 -10.57
N LEU A 162 45.28 -12.09 -11.77
CA LEU A 162 45.21 -10.69 -12.18
C LEU A 162 43.77 -10.15 -12.12
N LEU A 163 42.81 -10.87 -12.71
CA LEU A 163 41.39 -10.48 -12.64
C LEU A 163 40.83 -10.48 -11.21
N SER A 164 41.36 -11.31 -10.32
CA SER A 164 40.95 -11.33 -8.91
C SER A 164 41.47 -10.09 -8.18
N HIS A 165 42.72 -9.71 -8.43
CA HIS A 165 43.31 -8.49 -7.88
C HIS A 165 42.63 -7.22 -8.41
N GLU A 166 42.36 -7.14 -9.71
CA GLU A 166 41.59 -6.04 -10.31
C GLU A 166 40.20 -5.90 -9.69
N ARG A 167 39.51 -7.02 -9.44
CA ARG A 167 38.21 -7.03 -8.77
C ARG A 167 38.30 -6.52 -7.33
N ASP A 168 39.31 -6.94 -6.59
CA ASP A 168 39.47 -6.58 -5.17
C ASP A 168 39.81 -5.10 -4.97
N GLY A 169 40.38 -4.46 -6.00
CA GLY A 169 40.59 -3.01 -6.04
C GLY A 169 39.33 -2.20 -6.33
N LEU A 170 38.22 -2.82 -6.73
CA LEU A 170 36.97 -2.12 -7.07
C LEU A 170 35.96 -2.16 -5.92
N PRO A 171 35.18 -1.08 -5.71
CA PRO A 171 34.09 -1.09 -4.75
C PRO A 171 32.99 -2.07 -5.18
N ALA A 172 32.41 -2.76 -4.20
CA ALA A 172 31.33 -3.73 -4.42
C ALA A 172 30.06 -3.05 -4.95
N GLU A 173 29.72 -1.88 -4.40
CA GLU A 173 28.58 -1.05 -4.80
C GLU A 173 29.05 0.34 -5.21
N VAL A 174 28.39 0.92 -6.21
CA VAL A 174 28.61 2.29 -6.68
C VAL A 174 27.26 3.00 -6.88
N PRO A 175 27.20 4.35 -6.84
CA PRO A 175 25.99 5.08 -7.15
C PRO A 175 25.41 4.71 -8.53
N PHE A 176 24.08 4.68 -8.65
CA PHE A 176 23.39 4.25 -9.87
C PHE A 176 23.85 4.98 -11.14
N ASP A 177 24.06 6.29 -11.04
CA ASP A 177 24.51 7.11 -12.16
C ASP A 177 25.92 6.75 -12.63
N GLN A 178 26.83 6.47 -11.71
CA GLN A 178 28.16 5.94 -12.03
C GLN A 178 28.06 4.57 -12.73
N ALA A 179 27.25 3.65 -12.20
CA ALA A 179 27.02 2.34 -12.81
C ALA A 179 26.39 2.42 -14.23
N HIS A 180 25.57 3.44 -14.50
CA HIS A 180 24.80 3.56 -15.74
C HIS A 180 25.24 4.71 -16.65
N LYS A 181 26.53 5.08 -16.60
CA LYS A 181 27.15 6.07 -17.49
C LYS A 181 26.49 7.45 -17.43
N GLY A 182 26.23 7.94 -16.22
CA GLY A 182 25.63 9.26 -15.96
C GLY A 182 24.11 9.31 -16.05
N LYS A 183 23.42 8.19 -16.31
CA LYS A 183 21.95 8.15 -16.26
C LYS A 183 21.49 8.26 -14.81
N ARG A 184 20.70 9.28 -14.50
CA ARG A 184 20.12 9.47 -13.16
C ARG A 184 18.71 8.93 -13.08
N LEU A 185 18.38 8.35 -11.93
CA LEU A 185 17.01 7.98 -11.60
C LEU A 185 16.16 9.21 -11.30
N LEU A 186 14.88 9.08 -11.62
CA LEU A 186 13.84 10.05 -11.31
C LEU A 186 12.97 9.51 -10.18
N LYS A 187 12.53 10.39 -9.28
CA LYS A 187 11.47 10.10 -8.32
C LYS A 187 10.17 10.77 -8.75
N PHE A 188 9.05 10.17 -8.37
CA PHE A 188 7.76 10.84 -8.48
C PHE A 188 7.56 11.76 -7.28
N ASN A 189 7.23 13.02 -7.54
CA ASN A 189 6.77 13.94 -6.54
C ASN A 189 5.26 13.71 -6.30
N TYR A 190 4.92 13.34 -5.08
CA TYR A 190 3.55 13.07 -4.63
C TYR A 190 2.93 14.20 -3.82
N GLU A 191 3.57 15.36 -3.67
CA GLU A 191 3.08 16.47 -2.84
C GLU A 191 1.70 16.97 -3.30
N LYS A 192 1.48 17.09 -4.61
CA LYS A 192 0.15 17.44 -5.15
C LYS A 192 -0.92 16.41 -4.76
N LYS A 193 -0.58 15.12 -4.79
CA LYS A 193 -1.48 14.03 -4.38
C LYS A 193 -1.74 14.08 -2.87
N ARG A 194 -0.69 14.23 -2.07
CA ARG A 194 -0.76 14.35 -0.60
C ARG A 194 -1.68 15.49 -0.19
N PHE A 195 -1.47 16.68 -0.74
CA PHE A 195 -2.31 17.84 -0.45
C PHE A 195 -3.77 17.61 -0.82
N LEU A 196 -4.03 17.06 -2.01
CA LEU A 196 -5.38 16.74 -2.45
C LEU A 196 -6.06 15.68 -1.56
N ASP A 197 -5.30 14.67 -1.13
CA ASP A 197 -5.81 13.62 -0.23
C ASP A 197 -6.15 14.17 1.15
N CYS A 198 -5.32 15.06 1.68
CA CYS A 198 -5.62 15.76 2.94
C CYS A 198 -6.96 16.48 2.85
N ILE A 199 -7.20 17.24 1.77
CA ILE A 199 -8.49 17.94 1.56
C ILE A 199 -9.64 16.93 1.48
N LYS A 200 -9.48 15.83 0.75
CA LYS A 200 -10.54 14.82 0.58
C LYS A 200 -10.88 14.11 1.88
N ILE A 201 -9.87 13.67 2.63
CA ILE A 201 -10.06 12.99 3.91
C ILE A 201 -10.69 13.95 4.92
N TYR A 202 -10.21 15.19 4.98
CA TYR A 202 -10.76 16.20 5.87
C TYR A 202 -12.23 16.50 5.54
N THR A 203 -12.55 16.69 4.26
CA THR A 203 -13.93 16.93 3.80
C THR A 203 -14.83 15.73 4.13
N TYR A 204 -14.35 14.50 3.93
CA TYR A 204 -15.08 13.29 4.29
C TYR A 204 -15.38 13.23 5.79
N ASP A 205 -14.37 13.50 6.63
CA ASP A 205 -14.53 13.46 8.09
C ASP A 205 -15.47 14.55 8.59
N MET A 206 -15.37 15.77 8.03
CA MET A 206 -16.32 16.85 8.29
C MET A 206 -17.75 16.45 7.92
N GLU A 207 -17.97 15.88 6.72
CA GLU A 207 -19.28 15.43 6.27
C GLU A 207 -19.84 14.37 7.22
N LYS A 208 -19.02 13.40 7.62
CA LYS A 208 -19.40 12.35 8.57
C LYS A 208 -19.78 12.92 9.93
N LYS A 209 -19.01 13.89 10.44
CA LYS A 209 -19.30 14.59 11.71
C LYS A 209 -20.59 15.39 11.62
N MET A 210 -20.82 16.12 10.52
CA MET A 210 -22.07 16.84 10.29
C MET A 210 -23.27 15.90 10.17
N CYS A 211 -23.12 14.74 9.51
CA CYS A 211 -24.18 13.72 9.48
C CYS A 211 -24.53 13.22 10.89
N ARG A 212 -23.54 12.97 11.75
CA ARG A 212 -23.79 12.55 13.15
C ARG A 212 -24.58 13.58 13.93
N LEU A 213 -24.21 14.87 13.83
CA LEU A 213 -24.96 15.95 14.46
C LEU A 213 -26.39 16.04 13.90
N LEU A 214 -26.52 15.98 12.57
CA LEU A 214 -27.80 16.06 11.89
C LEU A 214 -28.73 14.90 12.25
N LEU A 215 -28.20 13.70 12.53
CA LEU A 215 -29.00 12.52 12.94
C LEU A 215 -29.76 12.77 14.24
N ASN A 216 -29.24 13.58 15.15
CA ASN A 216 -29.93 13.95 16.39
C ASN A 216 -31.26 14.69 16.12
N HIS A 217 -31.35 15.38 14.98
CA HIS A 217 -32.49 16.21 14.59
C HIS A 217 -33.24 15.68 13.37
N TYR A 218 -32.70 14.64 12.71
CA TYR A 218 -33.24 14.02 11.50
C TYR A 218 -33.22 12.49 11.62
N GLY A 219 -34.30 11.91 12.16
CA GLY A 219 -34.41 10.47 12.47
C GLY A 219 -34.46 9.51 11.26
N LYS A 220 -34.11 9.96 10.05
CA LYS A 220 -34.05 9.12 8.86
C LYS A 220 -32.61 8.90 8.40
N GLU A 221 -31.95 7.92 9.00
CA GLU A 221 -30.54 7.60 8.71
C GLU A 221 -30.27 7.33 7.22
N LYS A 222 -31.16 6.61 6.54
CA LYS A 222 -31.00 6.30 5.10
C LYS A 222 -31.01 7.53 4.19
N GLU A 223 -31.60 8.64 4.64
CA GLU A 223 -31.74 9.88 3.87
C GLU A 223 -30.78 10.98 4.38
N ILE A 224 -29.85 10.66 5.29
CA ILE A 224 -29.04 11.67 5.98
C ILE A 224 -28.08 12.41 5.03
N LEU A 225 -27.40 11.69 4.14
CA LEU A 225 -26.46 12.28 3.18
C LEU A 225 -27.17 13.21 2.17
N PRO A 226 -28.29 12.79 1.53
CA PRO A 226 -29.10 13.71 0.74
C PRO A 226 -29.58 14.94 1.52
N ALA A 227 -30.05 14.76 2.76
CA ALA A 227 -30.53 15.86 3.60
C ALA A 227 -29.40 16.84 3.92
N LEU A 228 -28.23 16.36 4.33
CA LEU A 228 -27.06 17.19 4.58
C LEU A 228 -26.61 17.94 3.32
N SER A 229 -26.54 17.26 2.18
CA SER A 229 -26.18 17.86 0.90
C SER A 229 -27.14 19.00 0.51
N MET A 230 -28.44 18.84 0.76
CA MET A 230 -29.42 19.91 0.56
C MET A 230 -29.16 21.12 1.45
N ILE A 231 -28.74 20.90 2.71
CA ILE A 231 -28.46 21.97 3.67
C ILE A 231 -27.17 22.71 3.29
N VAL A 232 -26.08 21.99 3.07
CA VAL A 232 -24.75 22.56 2.77
C VAL A 232 -24.75 23.32 1.43
N ARG A 233 -25.50 22.84 0.44
CA ARG A 233 -25.63 23.51 -0.87
C ARG A 233 -26.69 24.62 -0.88
N ARG A 234 -27.36 24.89 0.24
CA ARG A 234 -28.40 25.90 0.31
C ARG A 234 -27.77 27.29 0.20
N GLY A 235 -28.24 28.07 -0.77
CA GLY A 235 -27.89 29.48 -0.84
C GLY A 235 -28.37 30.24 0.41
N GLY A 236 -27.54 31.15 0.89
CA GLY A 236 -27.80 32.01 2.03
C GLY A 236 -27.38 33.45 1.75
N HIS A 237 -27.47 34.29 2.77
CA HIS A 237 -26.85 35.61 2.82
C HIS A 237 -25.78 35.62 3.90
N MET A 238 -24.76 36.46 3.72
CA MET A 238 -23.68 36.62 4.66
C MET A 238 -23.48 38.11 4.91
N LYS A 239 -23.42 38.50 6.18
CA LYS A 239 -23.25 39.90 6.57
C LYS A 239 -22.34 39.99 7.79
N LEU A 240 -21.40 40.93 7.77
CA LEU A 240 -20.59 41.26 8.93
C LEU A 240 -21.36 42.29 9.76
N GLU A 241 -21.78 41.90 10.96
CA GLU A 241 -22.48 42.78 11.91
C GLU A 241 -21.73 42.79 13.24
N HIS A 242 -21.35 43.98 13.72
CA HIS A 242 -20.71 44.16 15.03
C HIS A 242 -19.47 43.25 15.26
N GLY A 243 -18.71 42.95 14.21
CA GLY A 243 -17.53 42.06 14.28
C GLY A 243 -17.84 40.56 14.25
N THR A 244 -19.10 40.16 14.06
CA THR A 244 -19.53 38.76 13.87
C THR A 244 -20.04 38.55 12.45
N LEU A 245 -19.61 37.47 11.82
CA LEU A 245 -20.05 37.07 10.49
C LEU A 245 -21.35 36.25 10.60
N GLU A 246 -22.48 36.90 10.32
CA GLU A 246 -23.80 36.27 10.30
C GLU A 246 -24.02 35.58 8.96
N VAL A 247 -24.15 34.25 8.98
CA VAL A 247 -24.41 33.39 7.83
C VAL A 247 -25.82 32.82 7.95
N VAL A 248 -26.72 33.30 7.10
CA VAL A 248 -28.14 32.96 7.19
C VAL A 248 -28.59 32.20 5.94
N LEU A 249 -28.96 30.94 6.13
CA LEU A 249 -29.46 30.07 5.08
C LEU A 249 -30.92 30.38 4.76
N ARG A 250 -31.30 30.30 3.48
CA ARG A 250 -32.71 30.44 3.08
C ARG A 250 -33.53 29.25 3.59
N ARG A 251 -34.70 29.54 4.17
CA ARG A 251 -35.69 28.55 4.62
C ARG A 251 -35.97 27.43 3.60
N PHE A 252 -36.15 26.20 4.07
CA PHE A 252 -36.44 25.04 3.23
C PHE A 252 -37.94 24.81 3.10
N LYS A 253 -38.40 24.39 1.91
CA LYS A 253 -39.82 24.03 1.68
C LYS A 253 -40.23 22.80 2.50
N ASN A 254 -39.31 21.84 2.65
CA ASN A 254 -39.55 20.66 3.47
C ASN A 254 -39.34 20.99 4.94
N ARG A 255 -40.43 20.96 5.73
CA ARG A 255 -40.43 21.29 7.16
C ARG A 255 -39.44 20.47 7.99
N ARG A 256 -39.20 19.20 7.63
CA ARG A 256 -38.26 18.34 8.37
C ARG A 256 -36.81 18.74 8.13
N ILE A 257 -36.47 19.04 6.88
CA ILE A 257 -35.13 19.53 6.52
C ILE A 257 -34.92 20.92 7.10
N ASP A 258 -35.94 21.77 7.07
CA ASP A 258 -35.91 23.11 7.67
C ASP A 258 -35.65 23.07 9.19
N TYR A 259 -36.34 22.18 9.90
CA TYR A 259 -36.12 21.92 11.32
C TYR A 259 -34.70 21.41 11.59
N ALA A 260 -34.28 20.38 10.86
CA ALA A 260 -32.96 19.77 11.05
C ALA A 260 -31.82 20.75 10.72
N ALA A 261 -32.00 21.62 9.72
CA ALA A 261 -31.04 22.66 9.37
C ALA A 261 -30.88 23.70 10.49
N ARG A 262 -31.97 24.15 11.13
CA ARG A 262 -31.90 25.10 12.25
C ARG A 262 -31.09 24.54 13.40
N HIS A 263 -31.40 23.32 13.82
CA HIS A 263 -30.69 22.70 14.93
C HIS A 263 -29.25 22.31 14.57
N LEU A 264 -28.98 21.94 13.32
CA LEU A 264 -27.59 21.77 12.88
C LEU A 264 -26.81 23.09 12.96
N CYS A 265 -27.41 24.23 12.59
CA CYS A 265 -26.78 25.54 12.76
C CYS A 265 -26.52 25.85 14.25
N GLU A 266 -27.46 25.54 15.14
CA GLU A 266 -27.29 25.68 16.59
C GLU A 266 -26.11 24.83 17.10
N ASP A 267 -26.07 23.54 16.75
CA ASP A 267 -24.98 22.63 17.11
C ASP A 267 -23.63 23.15 16.61
N ILE A 268 -23.55 23.63 15.37
CA ILE A 268 -22.32 24.23 14.82
C ILE A 268 -21.93 25.48 15.60
N ASN A 269 -22.88 26.35 15.96
CA ASN A 269 -22.60 27.56 16.72
C ASN A 269 -22.03 27.27 18.12
N THR A 270 -22.41 26.15 18.75
CA THR A 270 -21.80 25.73 20.04
C THR A 270 -20.31 25.43 19.93
N MET A 271 -19.81 25.20 18.72
CA MET A 271 -18.37 24.98 18.47
C MET A 271 -17.59 26.30 18.37
N HIS A 272 -18.26 27.45 18.49
CA HIS A 272 -17.67 28.79 18.38
C HIS A 272 -16.82 28.95 17.11
N PRO A 273 -17.42 28.76 15.92
CA PRO A 273 -16.66 28.78 14.68
C PRO A 273 -16.11 30.17 14.41
N VAL A 274 -14.90 30.22 13.84
CA VAL A 274 -14.21 31.46 13.46
C VAL A 274 -13.73 31.38 12.02
N THR A 275 -13.49 32.54 11.39
CA THR A 275 -12.82 32.59 10.08
C THR A 275 -11.40 32.03 10.16
N LEU A 276 -10.94 31.45 9.05
CA LEU A 276 -9.59 30.89 8.91
C LEU A 276 -8.54 31.95 8.56
N ASP A 277 -8.95 33.20 8.38
CA ASP A 277 -8.03 34.32 8.16
C ASP A 277 -7.41 34.80 9.48
N SER A 278 -6.46 35.73 9.37
CA SER A 278 -5.76 36.32 10.51
C SER A 278 -6.67 37.08 11.48
N TYR A 279 -7.89 37.41 11.09
CA TYR A 279 -8.83 38.19 11.91
C TYR A 279 -9.65 37.30 12.84
N HIS A 280 -9.79 36.01 12.52
CA HIS A 280 -10.53 35.03 13.32
C HIS A 280 -11.91 35.53 13.78
N LEU A 281 -12.65 36.12 12.85
CA LEU A 281 -13.98 36.67 13.11
C LEU A 281 -14.93 35.55 13.53
N PRO A 282 -15.67 35.70 14.65
CA PRO A 282 -16.71 34.75 15.03
C PRO A 282 -17.75 34.61 13.93
N ILE A 283 -18.19 33.39 13.67
CA ILE A 283 -19.21 33.06 12.69
C ILE A 283 -20.46 32.59 13.43
N ARG A 284 -21.63 33.07 13.00
CA ARG A 284 -22.92 32.60 13.50
C ARG A 284 -23.79 32.13 12.35
N PHE A 285 -24.28 30.91 12.46
CA PHE A 285 -25.14 30.27 11.47
C PHE A 285 -26.61 30.33 11.91
N SER A 286 -27.51 30.61 10.97
CA SER A 286 -28.96 30.53 11.21
C SER A 286 -29.74 30.22 9.92
N VAL A 287 -31.05 29.97 10.05
CA VAL A 287 -31.97 29.76 8.92
C VAL A 287 -33.12 30.77 9.03
N THR A 288 -33.47 31.41 7.91
CA THR A 288 -34.60 32.35 7.82
C THR A 288 -35.97 31.69 8.07
#